data_AF-A0A1C6VTY3-F1
#
_entry.id   AF-A0A1C6VTY3-F1
#
_cell.length_a   1.000
_cell.length_b   1.000
_cell.length_c   1.000
_cell.angle_alpha   90.00
_cell.angle_beta   90.00
_cell.angle_gamma   90.00
#
_symmetry.space_group_name_H-M   'P 1'
#
loop_
_entity.id
_entity.type
_entity.pdbx_description
1 polymer ?
#
loop_
_entity_poly.entity_id
_entity_poly.type
_entity_poly.pdbx_seq_one_letter_code
_entity_poly.pdbx_strand_id
1 'polypeptide(L)'
;MFRRTLATLAAALLGLSALAAPAAAAPAAEPSALAVGSTLSAPTGCTTSIEWVVEGNSYYQGRGKVTCSTGRYKVKIQCRNAQTGVGYVVYGTEVVNAPSTATTTCYSGNVAEKVYAVQDPPGTGVTGCAPWMEWVHEGSSHYYGRGRVQCDTGSYRVKIQCRNAQTGVGYVVYGTEVVNAPSTATTTCYSGNVAEQVYAVQDPPGTGVTGCAPWMEWVHEGIKRYYGRGSIQCDTGSYRVQIQCRNLQTGVTYVVYGAYTVSAPNIATTTCYSGNVAEVVVAAP
;
A
#
# COMPACT_ATOMS: atom_id res chain seq x y z
N MET A 1 50.78 15.02 51.17
CA MET A 1 51.47 15.30 49.89
C MET A 1 50.45 15.61 48.82
N PHE A 2 50.82 16.54 47.95
CA PHE A 2 49.98 17.39 47.11
C PHE A 2 49.36 16.72 45.87
N ARG A 3 48.27 17.37 45.40
CA ARG A 3 47.82 17.58 44.00
C ARG A 3 47.22 16.39 43.23
N ARG A 4 45.98 16.58 42.77
CA ARG A 4 45.60 16.53 41.34
C ARG A 4 44.26 17.26 41.12
N THR A 5 44.31 18.54 40.75
CA THR A 5 44.04 19.09 39.40
C THR A 5 42.58 18.96 38.96
N LEU A 6 41.86 20.09 39.08
CA LEU A 6 40.57 20.38 38.47
C LEU A 6 40.72 20.40 36.94
N ALA A 7 39.86 19.66 36.23
CA ALA A 7 39.71 19.76 34.79
C ALA A 7 38.43 20.57 34.49
N THR A 8 38.65 21.78 34.00
CA THR A 8 37.65 22.69 33.44
C THR A 8 37.22 22.18 32.06
N LEU A 9 35.94 21.87 31.88
CA LEU A 9 35.37 21.56 30.56
C LEU A 9 34.70 22.83 30.00
N ALA A 10 35.33 23.42 28.98
CA ALA A 10 34.75 24.46 28.16
C ALA A 10 33.92 23.81 27.04
N ALA A 11 32.61 24.01 27.05
CA ALA A 11 31.74 23.62 25.94
C ALA A 11 31.41 24.87 25.12
N ALA A 12 31.90 24.88 23.87
CA ALA A 12 31.62 25.91 22.88
C ALA A 12 30.17 25.80 22.38
N LEU A 13 29.41 26.87 22.53
CA LEU A 13 28.09 27.07 21.94
C LEU A 13 28.25 27.40 20.44
N LEU A 14 27.98 26.42 19.58
CA LEU A 14 27.83 26.61 18.14
C LEU A 14 26.41 27.09 17.82
N GLY A 15 26.32 28.15 17.01
CA GLY A 15 25.12 28.90 16.69
C GLY A 15 24.03 28.12 15.94
N LEU A 16 22.78 28.42 16.29
CA LEU A 16 21.60 28.01 15.54
C LEU A 16 21.33 29.01 14.40
N SER A 17 21.57 28.60 13.16
CA SER A 17 21.03 29.25 11.97
C SER A 17 19.68 28.60 11.65
N ALA A 18 18.59 29.37 11.72
CA ALA A 18 17.27 28.97 11.27
C ALA A 18 17.25 28.88 9.72
N LEU A 19 17.15 27.67 9.18
CA LEU A 19 16.87 27.41 7.77
C LEU A 19 15.36 27.32 7.56
N ALA A 20 14.81 28.28 6.81
CA ALA A 20 13.42 28.29 6.37
C ALA A 20 13.18 27.18 5.33
N ALA A 21 12.08 26.44 5.48
CA ALA A 21 11.66 25.42 4.52
C ALA A 21 11.00 26.04 3.27
N PRO A 22 11.20 25.49 2.07
CA PRO A 22 10.56 25.97 0.85
C PRO A 22 9.08 25.54 0.76
N ALA A 23 8.24 26.47 0.30
CA ALA A 23 6.81 26.26 0.06
C ALA A 23 6.58 25.31 -1.12
N ALA A 24 5.74 24.30 -0.93
CA ALA A 24 5.32 23.38 -1.99
C ALA A 24 4.26 24.03 -2.88
N ALA A 25 4.50 24.00 -4.19
CA ALA A 25 3.60 24.49 -5.23
C ALA A 25 2.40 23.54 -5.43
N ALA A 26 1.21 24.13 -5.63
CA ALA A 26 -0.02 23.41 -5.93
C ALA A 26 -0.03 22.87 -7.37
N PRO A 27 -0.59 21.68 -7.64
CA PRO A 27 -0.82 21.23 -9.00
C PRO A 27 -2.13 21.79 -9.58
N ALA A 28 -2.06 22.20 -10.84
CA ALA A 28 -3.15 22.71 -11.66
C ALA A 28 -4.17 21.62 -12.03
N ALA A 29 -5.42 22.05 -12.24
CA ALA A 29 -6.54 21.23 -12.69
C ALA A 29 -6.65 21.19 -14.22
N GLU A 30 -7.23 20.11 -14.77
CA GLU A 30 -7.92 20.05 -16.08
C GLU A 30 -8.48 18.61 -16.34
N PRO A 31 -9.38 18.38 -17.33
CA PRO A 31 -10.75 18.83 -17.44
C PRO A 31 -11.77 17.66 -17.48
N SER A 32 -13.06 18.00 -17.35
CA SER A 32 -14.20 17.09 -17.28
C SER A 32 -14.54 16.36 -18.59
N ALA A 33 -15.07 15.13 -18.49
CA ALA A 33 -15.84 14.47 -19.55
C ALA A 33 -17.19 13.93 -19.02
N LEU A 34 -18.18 14.00 -19.90
CA LEU A 34 -19.63 13.97 -19.74
C LEU A 34 -20.25 12.70 -19.10
N ALA A 35 -21.40 12.91 -18.46
CA ALA A 35 -22.24 11.93 -17.78
C ALA A 35 -23.44 11.46 -18.63
N VAL A 36 -23.93 10.23 -18.41
CA VAL A 36 -25.37 9.90 -18.36
C VAL A 36 -25.60 8.67 -17.47
N GLY A 37 -26.57 8.75 -16.56
CA GLY A 37 -27.22 7.59 -15.93
C GLY A 37 -27.35 7.68 -14.42
N SER A 38 -28.31 8.46 -13.93
CA SER A 38 -28.80 8.54 -12.54
C SER A 38 -27.84 7.99 -11.47
N THR A 39 -26.79 8.74 -11.17
CA THR A 39 -25.85 8.46 -10.10
C THR A 39 -26.23 9.29 -8.87
N LEU A 40 -26.42 8.64 -7.73
CA LEU A 40 -26.13 9.31 -6.47
C LEU A 40 -24.66 9.69 -6.53
N SER A 41 -24.36 10.99 -6.55
CA SER A 41 -23.01 11.51 -6.68
C SER A 41 -22.10 10.86 -5.63
N ALA A 42 -21.02 10.22 -6.08
CA ALA A 42 -19.98 9.77 -5.16
C ALA A 42 -19.50 10.97 -4.33
N PRO A 43 -19.29 10.81 -3.02
CA PRO A 43 -18.77 11.90 -2.20
C PRO A 43 -17.39 12.29 -2.72
N THR A 44 -17.30 13.53 -3.19
CA THR A 44 -16.05 14.12 -3.70
C THR A 44 -15.56 15.19 -2.74
N GLY A 45 -14.27 15.54 -2.84
CA GLY A 45 -13.69 16.58 -1.98
C GLY A 45 -13.73 16.23 -0.50
N CYS A 46 -13.57 14.95 -0.16
CA CYS A 46 -13.52 14.50 1.22
C CYS A 46 -12.16 14.78 1.85
N THR A 47 -12.16 15.48 2.97
CA THR A 47 -11.00 15.62 3.85
C THR A 47 -11.12 14.62 4.99
N THR A 48 -10.04 13.90 5.28
CA THR A 48 -9.97 12.94 6.37
C THR A 48 -8.95 13.38 7.40
N SER A 49 -9.25 13.21 8.68
CA SER A 49 -8.30 13.49 9.76
C SER A 49 -8.40 12.47 10.88
N ILE A 50 -7.31 12.33 11.63
CA ILE A 50 -7.22 11.51 12.84
C ILE A 50 -7.00 12.47 14.01
N GLU A 51 -7.69 12.22 15.11
CA GLU A 51 -7.56 13.01 16.33
C GLU A 51 -7.27 12.14 17.55
N TRP A 52 -6.69 12.80 18.56
CA TRP A 52 -6.49 12.24 19.89
C TRP A 52 -7.82 12.16 20.63
N VAL A 53 -8.04 11.02 21.28
CA VAL A 53 -9.16 10.74 22.17
C VAL A 53 -8.63 10.68 23.59
N VAL A 54 -9.35 11.32 24.50
CA VAL A 54 -9.07 11.28 25.94
C VAL A 54 -9.98 10.24 26.57
N GLU A 55 -9.38 9.29 27.29
CA GLU A 55 -10.10 8.25 28.02
C GLU A 55 -9.48 8.10 29.41
N GLY A 56 -10.19 8.58 30.43
CA GLY A 56 -9.64 8.75 31.77
C GLY A 56 -8.40 9.65 31.76
N ASN A 57 -7.26 9.11 32.22
CA ASN A 57 -5.97 9.81 32.23
C ASN A 57 -5.08 9.48 31.02
N SER A 58 -5.60 8.74 30.04
CA SER A 58 -4.84 8.29 28.86
C SER A 58 -5.32 8.99 27.60
N TYR A 59 -4.39 9.17 26.67
CA TYR A 59 -4.63 9.77 25.36
C TYR A 59 -4.16 8.79 24.29
N TYR A 60 -4.99 8.53 23.28
CA TYR A 60 -4.60 7.75 22.11
C TYR A 60 -5.20 8.33 20.83
N GLN A 61 -4.51 8.17 19.70
CA GLN A 61 -5.04 8.58 18.39
C GLN A 61 -6.09 7.58 17.96
N GLY A 62 -7.34 7.79 18.35
CA GLY A 62 -8.38 6.78 18.19
C GLY A 62 -9.51 7.18 17.25
N ARG A 63 -9.72 8.48 17.02
CA ARG A 63 -10.92 8.96 16.32
C ARG A 63 -10.60 9.46 14.92
N GLY A 64 -11.33 8.95 13.95
CA GLY A 64 -11.29 9.37 12.56
C GLY A 64 -12.47 10.27 12.23
N LYS A 65 -12.21 11.27 11.39
CA LYS A 65 -13.22 12.19 10.88
C LYS A 65 -13.17 12.26 9.36
N VAL A 66 -14.35 12.38 8.76
CA VAL A 66 -14.53 12.63 7.33
C VAL A 66 -15.48 13.79 7.15
N THR A 67 -15.07 14.75 6.34
CA THR A 67 -15.92 15.85 5.89
C THR A 67 -15.84 15.92 4.37
N CYS A 68 -16.94 15.70 3.68
CA CYS A 68 -17.04 15.81 2.23
C CYS A 68 -17.83 17.05 1.83
N SER A 69 -17.53 17.60 0.66
CA SER A 69 -18.24 18.77 0.12
C SER A 69 -19.59 18.40 -0.50
N THR A 70 -19.74 17.15 -0.96
CA THR A 70 -20.94 16.64 -1.61
C THR A 70 -21.22 15.19 -1.22
N GLY A 71 -22.45 14.73 -1.52
CA GLY A 71 -22.85 13.33 -1.39
C GLY A 71 -23.35 12.94 0.00
N ARG A 72 -23.71 11.66 0.10
CA ARG A 72 -24.14 11.00 1.33
C ARG A 72 -23.13 9.92 1.66
N TYR A 73 -22.66 9.91 2.90
CA TYR A 73 -21.54 9.06 3.29
C TYR A 73 -21.54 8.74 4.78
N LYS A 74 -20.81 7.69 5.12
CA LYS A 74 -20.36 7.39 6.48
C LYS A 74 -18.84 7.39 6.50
N VAL A 75 -18.26 7.22 7.68
CA VAL A 75 -16.81 7.06 7.85
C VAL A 75 -16.49 5.61 8.16
N LYS A 76 -15.32 5.15 7.73
CA LYS A 76 -14.67 4.00 8.35
C LYS A 76 -13.22 4.32 8.69
N ILE A 77 -12.69 3.59 9.64
CA ILE A 77 -11.34 3.77 10.15
C ILE A 77 -10.62 2.43 10.16
N GLN A 78 -9.38 2.43 9.69
CA GLN A 78 -8.44 1.33 9.91
C GLN A 78 -7.73 1.59 11.24
N CYS A 79 -7.85 0.63 12.14
CA CYS A 79 -7.27 0.65 13.46
C CYS A 79 -6.20 -0.42 13.58
N ARG A 80 -5.21 -0.18 14.43
CA ARG A 80 -4.22 -1.16 14.85
C ARG A 80 -4.11 -1.19 16.36
N ASN A 81 -4.06 -2.40 16.90
CA ASN A 81 -3.71 -2.61 18.29
C ASN A 81 -2.22 -2.28 18.50
N ALA A 82 -1.94 -1.29 19.35
CA ALA A 82 -0.58 -0.80 19.57
C ALA A 82 0.36 -1.86 20.16
N GLN A 83 -0.19 -2.85 20.89
CA GLN A 83 0.58 -3.86 21.59
C GLN A 83 0.85 -5.10 20.71
N THR A 84 -0.17 -5.56 19.99
CA THR A 84 -0.12 -6.81 19.22
C THR A 84 0.14 -6.57 17.72
N GLY A 85 -0.04 -5.35 17.24
CA GLY A 85 0.06 -5.03 15.82
C GLY A 85 -1.10 -5.55 14.96
N VAL A 86 -2.12 -6.17 15.56
CA VAL A 86 -3.31 -6.67 14.85
C VAL A 86 -4.16 -5.50 14.39
N GLY A 87 -4.56 -5.52 13.11
CA GLY A 87 -5.37 -4.50 12.48
C GLY A 87 -6.82 -4.92 12.29
N TYR A 88 -7.71 -3.93 12.24
CA TYR A 88 -9.13 -4.13 11.98
C TYR A 88 -9.74 -2.85 11.40
N VAL A 89 -10.93 -2.96 10.81
CA VAL A 89 -11.69 -1.80 10.32
C VAL A 89 -12.96 -1.64 11.15
N VAL A 90 -13.28 -0.40 11.49
CA VAL A 90 -14.55 -0.03 12.14
C VAL A 90 -15.30 0.92 11.22
N TYR A 91 -16.59 0.66 11.03
CA TYR A 91 -17.50 1.57 10.35
C TYR A 91 -18.20 2.45 11.39
N GLY A 92 -18.32 3.74 11.10
CA GLY A 92 -19.29 4.59 11.77
C GLY A 92 -20.71 4.11 11.49
N THR A 93 -21.57 4.22 12.51
CA THR A 93 -22.98 3.81 12.43
C THR A 93 -23.85 4.86 11.75
N GLU A 94 -23.41 6.12 11.74
CA GLU A 94 -24.18 7.24 11.21
C GLU A 94 -23.81 7.54 9.76
N VAL A 95 -24.85 7.65 8.93
CA VAL A 95 -24.76 8.18 7.57
C VAL A 95 -25.16 9.65 7.61
N VAL A 96 -24.34 10.52 7.03
CA VAL A 96 -24.56 11.96 6.98
C VAL A 96 -24.67 12.45 5.54
N ASN A 97 -25.32 13.60 5.35
CA ASN A 97 -25.32 14.32 4.08
C ASN A 97 -24.32 15.47 4.14
N ALA A 98 -23.56 15.68 3.06
CA ALA A 98 -22.68 16.83 2.96
C ALA A 98 -23.47 18.16 2.97
N PRO A 99 -22.92 19.26 3.53
CA PRO A 99 -21.68 19.31 4.30
C PRO A 99 -21.95 18.91 5.77
N SER A 100 -21.36 17.81 6.23
CA SER A 100 -21.42 17.37 7.62
C SER A 100 -20.10 16.69 7.99
N THR A 101 -19.91 16.31 9.25
CA THR A 101 -18.73 15.54 9.65
C THR A 101 -19.18 14.19 10.18
N ALA A 102 -18.74 13.12 9.53
CA ALA A 102 -18.91 11.76 10.03
C ALA A 102 -17.70 11.40 10.90
N THR A 103 -17.94 10.78 12.05
CA THR A 103 -16.85 10.37 12.96
C THR A 103 -17.02 8.93 13.42
N THR A 104 -15.91 8.26 13.68
CA THR A 104 -15.88 6.92 14.27
C THR A 104 -14.58 6.75 15.05
N THR A 105 -14.58 5.88 16.04
CA THR A 105 -13.45 5.70 16.96
C THR A 105 -13.03 4.25 16.99
N CYS A 106 -11.73 3.99 16.99
CA CYS A 106 -11.16 2.70 17.31
C CYS A 106 -11.57 2.24 18.71
N TYR A 107 -11.51 0.94 18.98
CA TYR A 107 -11.67 0.45 20.34
C TYR A 107 -10.59 1.05 21.26
N SER A 108 -10.91 1.15 22.55
CA SER A 108 -10.04 1.74 23.57
C SER A 108 -8.60 1.23 23.48
N GLY A 109 -7.63 2.15 23.56
CA GLY A 109 -6.19 1.85 23.51
C GLY A 109 -5.63 1.46 22.14
N ASN A 110 -6.43 1.51 21.06
CA ASN A 110 -5.97 1.21 19.70
C ASN A 110 -5.75 2.50 18.90
N VAL A 111 -4.85 2.43 17.93
CA VAL A 111 -4.42 3.59 17.13
C VAL A 111 -5.12 3.56 15.77
N ALA A 112 -5.71 4.67 15.38
CA ALA A 112 -6.18 4.93 14.04
C ALA A 112 -4.99 5.12 13.10
N GLU A 113 -4.96 4.36 12.00
CA GLU A 113 -3.90 4.46 11.00
C GLU A 113 -4.35 5.22 9.76
N LYS A 114 -5.58 4.95 9.32
CA LYS A 114 -6.16 5.56 8.12
C LYS A 114 -7.66 5.73 8.30
N VAL A 115 -8.19 6.77 7.67
CA VAL A 115 -9.62 7.12 7.72
C VAL A 115 -10.12 7.22 6.28
N TYR A 116 -11.32 6.71 6.04
CA TYR A 116 -11.90 6.65 4.70
C TYR A 116 -13.34 7.15 4.73
N ALA A 117 -13.69 7.92 3.70
CA ALA A 117 -15.08 8.18 3.38
C ALA A 117 -15.69 6.94 2.73
N VAL A 118 -16.89 6.56 3.14
CA VAL A 118 -17.64 5.44 2.56
C VAL A 118 -18.92 5.99 1.99
N GLN A 119 -19.10 5.84 0.68
CA GLN A 119 -20.30 6.27 -0.02
C GLN A 119 -21.54 5.52 0.47
N ASP A 120 -22.67 6.23 0.57
CA ASP A 120 -23.98 5.66 0.88
C ASP A 120 -25.06 6.15 -0.12
N PRO A 121 -25.79 5.25 -0.81
CA PRO A 121 -25.58 3.81 -0.85
C PRO A 121 -24.23 3.51 -1.50
N PRO A 122 -23.59 2.39 -1.14
CA PRO A 122 -22.27 2.09 -1.67
C PRO A 122 -22.31 1.81 -3.17
N GLY A 123 -21.19 2.03 -3.85
CA GLY A 123 -21.05 1.78 -5.28
C GLY A 123 -21.13 0.29 -5.64
N THR A 124 -20.97 -0.02 -6.93
CA THR A 124 -20.92 -1.39 -7.44
C THR A 124 -19.49 -1.86 -7.64
N GLY A 125 -19.29 -3.19 -7.62
CA GLY A 125 -17.96 -3.79 -7.78
C GLY A 125 -17.17 -3.77 -6.48
N VAL A 126 -15.85 -3.99 -6.57
CA VAL A 126 -14.95 -3.98 -5.42
C VAL A 126 -14.45 -2.56 -5.19
N THR A 127 -15.03 -1.87 -4.22
CA THR A 127 -14.72 -0.46 -3.95
C THR A 127 -14.44 -0.18 -2.48
N GLY A 128 -13.75 0.93 -2.25
CA GLY A 128 -13.39 1.40 -0.91
C GLY A 128 -12.62 0.34 -0.14
N CYS A 129 -11.53 -0.20 -0.68
CA CYS A 129 -10.76 -1.21 0.03
C CYS A 129 -9.74 -0.57 0.99
N ALA A 130 -9.70 -1.07 2.22
CA ALA A 130 -8.72 -0.71 3.23
C ALA A 130 -7.74 -1.89 3.42
N PRO A 131 -6.54 -1.84 2.83
CA PRO A 131 -5.50 -2.85 3.00
C PRO A 131 -4.56 -2.54 4.17
N TRP A 132 -4.13 -3.58 4.90
CA TRP A 132 -3.13 -3.46 5.95
C TRP A 132 -2.25 -4.71 6.06
N MET A 133 -1.13 -4.57 6.76
CA MET A 133 -0.16 -5.63 6.99
C MET A 133 -0.01 -5.86 8.49
N GLU A 134 0.10 -7.13 8.87
CA GLU A 134 0.21 -7.58 10.24
C GLU A 134 1.47 -8.39 10.48
N TRP A 135 1.82 -8.46 11.76
CA TRP A 135 2.92 -9.24 12.26
C TRP A 135 2.58 -10.72 12.17
N VAL A 136 3.56 -11.50 11.73
CA VAL A 136 3.56 -12.95 11.79
C VAL A 136 4.66 -13.34 12.76
N HIS A 137 4.32 -14.19 13.72
CA HIS A 137 5.28 -14.74 14.67
C HIS A 137 5.81 -16.07 14.16
N GLU A 138 7.14 -16.20 14.15
CA GLU A 138 7.86 -17.42 13.79
C GLU A 138 8.99 -17.65 14.80
N GLY A 139 8.76 -18.58 15.73
CA GLY A 139 9.61 -18.74 16.90
C GLY A 139 9.66 -17.47 17.75
N SER A 140 10.86 -16.98 18.04
CA SER A 140 11.09 -15.70 18.74
C SER A 140 11.12 -14.48 17.82
N SER A 141 11.05 -14.68 16.51
CA SER A 141 11.09 -13.61 15.52
C SER A 141 9.68 -13.23 15.08
N HIS A 142 9.52 -12.00 14.62
CA HIS A 142 8.32 -11.54 13.95
C HIS A 142 8.70 -10.79 12.67
N TYR A 143 7.82 -10.82 11.69
CA TYR A 143 7.96 -10.04 10.47
C TYR A 143 6.58 -9.66 9.95
N TYR A 144 6.49 -8.56 9.19
CA TYR A 144 5.25 -8.15 8.54
C TYR A 144 4.96 -9.07 7.35
N GLY A 145 4.42 -10.25 7.59
CA GLY A 145 4.21 -11.27 6.55
C GLY A 145 2.75 -11.44 6.15
N ARG A 146 1.80 -10.95 6.94
CA ARG A 146 0.37 -11.19 6.70
C ARG A 146 -0.28 -9.95 6.13
N GLY A 147 -0.98 -10.09 5.01
CA GLY A 147 -1.76 -9.02 4.42
C GLY A 147 -3.24 -9.27 4.59
N ARG A 148 -3.97 -8.20 4.89
CA ARG A 148 -5.42 -8.19 5.00
C ARG A 148 -6.01 -7.04 4.19
N VAL A 149 -7.22 -7.24 3.72
CA VAL A 149 -7.98 -6.18 3.04
C VAL A 149 -9.46 -6.33 3.34
N GLN A 150 -10.12 -5.20 3.52
CA GLN A 150 -11.57 -5.12 3.72
C GLN A 150 -12.16 -4.02 2.84
N CYS A 151 -13.08 -4.38 1.96
CA CYS A 151 -13.75 -3.48 1.03
C CYS A 151 -15.18 -3.19 1.49
N ASP A 152 -15.74 -2.10 0.96
CA ASP A 152 -17.10 -1.68 1.27
C ASP A 152 -18.14 -2.52 0.50
N THR A 153 -17.78 -2.98 -0.70
CA THR A 153 -18.65 -3.73 -1.62
C THR A 153 -17.89 -4.77 -2.44
N GLY A 154 -18.66 -5.65 -3.08
CA GLY A 154 -18.17 -6.63 -4.04
C GLY A 154 -17.75 -7.95 -3.41
N SER A 155 -17.39 -8.88 -4.29
CA SER A 155 -16.75 -10.15 -3.94
C SER A 155 -15.27 -10.07 -4.32
N TYR A 156 -14.39 -10.44 -3.40
CA TYR A 156 -12.95 -10.29 -3.61
C TYR A 156 -12.15 -11.31 -2.83
N ARG A 157 -10.92 -11.51 -3.28
CA ARG A 157 -9.84 -12.16 -2.53
C ARG A 157 -8.73 -11.15 -2.26
N VAL A 158 -7.83 -11.49 -1.36
CA VAL A 158 -6.63 -10.67 -1.11
C VAL A 158 -5.49 -11.09 -2.04
N LYS A 159 -4.68 -10.13 -2.45
CA LYS A 159 -3.39 -10.34 -3.12
C LYS A 159 -2.33 -9.58 -2.36
N ILE A 160 -1.18 -10.19 -2.12
CA ILE A 160 -0.06 -9.57 -1.44
C ILE A 160 1.19 -9.64 -2.31
N GLN A 161 1.91 -8.53 -2.40
CA GLN A 161 3.26 -8.50 -2.95
C GLN A 161 4.23 -8.74 -1.80
N CYS A 162 4.97 -9.83 -1.88
CA CYS A 162 5.95 -10.27 -0.90
C CYS A 162 7.35 -10.04 -1.43
N ARG A 163 8.30 -9.88 -0.52
CA ARG A 163 9.73 -9.84 -0.81
C ARG A 163 10.49 -10.70 0.18
N ASN A 164 11.42 -11.47 -0.35
CA ASN A 164 12.40 -12.15 0.46
C ASN A 164 13.41 -11.14 1.02
N ALA A 165 13.45 -11.01 2.35
CA ALA A 165 14.29 -10.00 2.99
C ALA A 165 15.80 -10.23 2.78
N GLN A 166 16.23 -11.47 2.52
CA GLN A 166 17.64 -11.83 2.36
C GLN A 166 18.14 -11.69 0.92
N THR A 167 17.32 -12.11 -0.05
CA THR A 167 17.68 -12.16 -1.47
C THR A 167 17.14 -10.98 -2.27
N GLY A 168 16.12 -10.28 -1.74
CA GLY A 168 15.41 -9.22 -2.43
C GLY A 168 14.42 -9.71 -3.49
N VAL A 169 14.27 -11.03 -3.67
CA VAL A 169 13.35 -11.61 -4.66
C VAL A 169 11.90 -11.28 -4.29
N GLY A 170 11.21 -10.61 -5.19
CA GLY A 170 9.78 -10.35 -5.09
C GLY A 170 8.95 -11.55 -5.56
N TYR A 171 7.73 -11.69 -5.04
CA TYR A 171 6.73 -12.61 -5.56
C TYR A 171 5.33 -12.16 -5.11
N VAL A 172 4.29 -12.70 -5.72
CA VAL A 172 2.91 -12.40 -5.33
C VAL A 172 2.23 -13.65 -4.78
N VAL A 173 1.46 -13.48 -3.72
CA VAL A 173 0.60 -14.53 -3.16
C VAL A 173 -0.86 -14.08 -3.28
N TYR A 174 -1.69 -14.96 -3.82
CA TYR A 174 -3.14 -14.79 -3.84
C TYR A 174 -3.75 -15.57 -2.68
N GLY A 175 -4.70 -14.95 -1.98
CA GLY A 175 -5.59 -15.64 -1.08
C GLY A 175 -6.46 -16.62 -1.86
N THR A 176 -6.71 -17.79 -1.28
CA THR A 176 -7.53 -18.84 -1.88
C THR A 176 -9.02 -18.64 -1.63
N GLU A 177 -9.38 -17.89 -0.59
CA GLU A 177 -10.76 -17.63 -0.20
C GLU A 177 -11.28 -16.35 -0.86
N VAL A 178 -12.44 -16.46 -1.50
CA VAL A 178 -13.25 -15.33 -1.96
C VAL A 178 -14.23 -14.98 -0.85
N VAL A 179 -14.26 -13.71 -0.47
CA VAL A 179 -15.16 -13.18 0.55
C VAL A 179 -16.06 -12.11 -0.04
N ASN A 180 -17.26 -11.96 0.54
CA ASN A 180 -18.14 -10.85 0.22
C ASN A 180 -17.95 -9.71 1.21
N ALA A 181 -17.92 -8.46 0.72
CA ALA A 181 -17.91 -7.29 1.57
C ALA A 181 -19.10 -7.33 2.56
N PRO A 182 -18.90 -6.87 3.82
CA PRO A 182 -17.72 -6.20 4.34
C PRO A 182 -16.73 -7.16 5.05
N SER A 183 -16.66 -8.45 4.70
CA SER A 183 -15.77 -9.42 5.36
C SER A 183 -14.29 -9.19 5.03
N THR A 184 -13.38 -9.50 5.96
CA THR A 184 -11.94 -9.33 5.73
C THR A 184 -11.34 -10.52 4.99
N ALA A 185 -10.65 -10.27 3.88
CA ALA A 185 -9.82 -11.27 3.21
C ALA A 185 -8.39 -11.25 3.78
N THR A 186 -7.77 -12.42 3.92
CA THR A 186 -6.43 -12.57 4.53
C THR A 186 -5.58 -13.58 3.78
N THR A 187 -4.28 -13.31 3.69
CA THR A 187 -3.27 -14.26 3.20
C THR A 187 -1.90 -13.89 3.76
N THR A 188 -0.93 -14.79 3.67
CA THR A 188 0.38 -14.64 4.32
C THR A 188 1.49 -14.98 3.34
N CYS A 189 2.55 -14.18 3.34
CA CYS A 189 3.80 -14.48 2.64
C CYS A 189 4.39 -15.79 3.18
N TYR A 190 5.22 -16.46 2.39
CA TYR A 190 5.99 -17.59 2.88
C TYR A 190 6.88 -17.20 4.06
N SER A 191 7.20 -18.18 4.92
CA SER A 191 8.05 -18.03 6.12
C SER A 191 9.28 -17.13 5.86
N GLY A 192 9.55 -16.21 6.77
CA GLY A 192 10.66 -15.25 6.69
C GLY A 192 10.60 -14.18 5.58
N ASN A 193 9.49 -14.05 4.84
CA ASN A 193 9.33 -13.03 3.78
C ASN A 193 8.36 -11.92 4.21
N VAL A 194 8.67 -10.69 3.82
CA VAL A 194 7.87 -9.52 4.20
C VAL A 194 6.84 -9.19 3.12
N ALA A 195 5.62 -8.85 3.54
CA ALA A 195 4.63 -8.19 2.72
C ALA A 195 5.06 -6.74 2.52
N GLU A 196 4.93 -6.26 1.29
CA GLU A 196 5.25 -4.88 0.92
C GLU A 196 3.99 -4.10 0.58
N GLN A 197 3.06 -4.76 -0.12
CA GLN A 197 1.82 -4.17 -0.58
C GLN A 197 0.70 -5.21 -0.54
N VAL A 198 -0.51 -4.75 -0.27
CA VAL A 198 -1.70 -5.59 -0.13
C VAL A 198 -2.83 -4.98 -0.95
N TYR A 199 -3.54 -5.84 -1.66
CA TYR A 199 -4.56 -5.47 -2.64
C TYR A 199 -5.80 -6.34 -2.45
N ALA A 200 -6.96 -5.77 -2.76
CA ALA A 200 -8.14 -6.58 -3.07
C ALA A 200 -8.16 -6.88 -4.56
N VAL A 201 -8.53 -8.10 -4.91
CA VAL A 201 -8.69 -8.57 -6.28
C VAL A 201 -10.13 -8.99 -6.46
N GLN A 202 -10.81 -8.41 -7.45
CA GLN A 202 -12.20 -8.70 -7.75
C GLN A 202 -12.42 -10.15 -8.17
N ASP A 203 -13.53 -10.71 -7.72
CA ASP A 203 -14.04 -12.03 -8.10
C ASP A 203 -15.51 -11.94 -8.57
N PRO A 204 -15.88 -12.55 -9.73
CA PRO A 204 -14.98 -13.10 -10.72
C PRO A 204 -14.09 -12.00 -11.32
N PRO A 205 -12.88 -12.36 -11.79
CA PRO A 205 -11.96 -11.39 -12.37
C PRO A 205 -12.56 -10.68 -13.58
N GLY A 206 -12.18 -9.42 -13.78
CA GLY A 206 -12.55 -8.65 -14.98
C GLY A 206 -11.93 -9.22 -16.27
N THR A 207 -12.31 -8.64 -17.41
CA THR A 207 -11.72 -8.96 -18.72
C THR A 207 -10.50 -8.10 -19.04
N GLY A 208 -9.60 -8.60 -19.88
CA GLY A 208 -8.38 -7.90 -20.28
C GLY A 208 -7.22 -8.19 -19.35
N VAL A 209 -6.10 -7.47 -19.51
CA VAL A 209 -4.92 -7.58 -18.65
C VAL A 209 -5.02 -6.51 -17.56
N THR A 210 -5.35 -6.91 -16.33
CA THR A 210 -5.53 -5.97 -15.22
C THR A 210 -4.83 -6.43 -13.94
N GLY A 211 -4.59 -5.47 -13.04
CA GLY A 211 -4.05 -5.76 -11.71
C GLY A 211 -2.64 -6.33 -11.70
N CYS A 212 -1.81 -5.94 -12.67
CA CYS A 212 -0.44 -6.43 -12.78
C CYS A 212 0.45 -5.88 -11.68
N ALA A 213 1.15 -6.79 -11.00
CA ALA A 213 2.16 -6.49 -10.00
C ALA A 213 3.55 -6.85 -10.57
N PRO A 214 4.35 -5.86 -10.99
CA PRO A 214 5.72 -6.08 -11.42
C PRO A 214 6.69 -6.13 -10.24
N TRP A 215 7.79 -6.86 -10.41
CA TRP A 215 8.97 -6.76 -9.54
C TRP A 215 10.25 -7.03 -10.33
N MET A 216 11.38 -6.66 -9.72
CA MET A 216 12.71 -6.87 -10.27
C MET A 216 13.55 -7.70 -9.31
N GLU A 217 14.44 -8.51 -9.87
CA GLU A 217 15.31 -9.41 -9.13
C GLU A 217 16.78 -9.14 -9.47
N TRP A 218 17.63 -9.30 -8.47
CA TRP A 218 19.07 -9.25 -8.66
C TRP A 218 19.53 -10.46 -9.47
N VAL A 219 20.37 -10.19 -10.47
CA VAL A 219 21.11 -11.17 -11.23
C VAL A 219 22.60 -10.97 -10.95
N HIS A 220 23.34 -12.07 -10.93
CA HIS A 220 24.78 -12.07 -10.72
C HIS A 220 25.53 -12.08 -12.05
N GLU A 221 26.51 -11.19 -12.18
CA GLU A 221 27.51 -11.23 -13.26
C GLU A 221 28.90 -11.17 -12.61
N GLY A 222 29.53 -12.34 -12.52
CA GLY A 222 30.69 -12.55 -11.67
C GLY A 222 30.37 -12.23 -10.21
N ILE A 223 31.15 -11.31 -9.61
CA ILE A 223 30.98 -10.89 -8.21
C ILE A 223 29.97 -9.76 -8.02
N LYS A 224 29.48 -9.12 -9.10
CA LYS A 224 28.58 -7.97 -9.03
C LYS A 224 27.12 -8.43 -9.12
N ARG A 225 26.25 -7.76 -8.36
CA ARG A 225 24.78 -7.87 -8.46
C ARG A 225 24.23 -6.63 -9.15
N TYR A 226 23.34 -6.83 -10.11
CA TYR A 226 22.48 -5.76 -10.67
C TYR A 226 21.06 -6.29 -10.88
N TYR A 227 20.07 -5.41 -10.95
CA TYR A 227 18.71 -5.80 -11.30
C TYR A 227 18.67 -6.20 -12.77
N GLY A 228 18.81 -7.48 -13.08
CA GLY A 228 18.88 -7.96 -14.46
C GLY A 228 17.58 -8.60 -14.93
N ARG A 229 16.71 -9.02 -14.00
CA ARG A 229 15.51 -9.79 -14.29
C ARG A 229 14.28 -9.02 -13.85
N GLY A 230 13.28 -8.97 -14.72
CA GLY A 230 11.96 -8.44 -14.40
C GLY A 230 10.90 -9.53 -14.51
N SER A 231 9.97 -9.51 -13.58
CA SER A 231 8.86 -10.44 -13.49
C SER A 231 7.56 -9.67 -13.28
N ILE A 232 6.46 -10.19 -13.80
CA ILE A 232 5.15 -9.59 -13.62
C ILE A 232 4.08 -10.67 -13.50
N GLN A 233 3.11 -10.42 -12.63
CA GLN A 233 1.95 -11.28 -12.43
C GLN A 233 0.68 -10.43 -12.42
N CYS A 234 -0.28 -10.74 -13.28
CA CYS A 234 -1.55 -10.02 -13.39
C CYS A 234 -2.69 -10.86 -12.83
N ASP A 235 -3.77 -10.16 -12.44
CA ASP A 235 -4.97 -10.79 -11.90
C ASP A 235 -5.75 -11.54 -13.01
N THR A 236 -5.66 -11.03 -14.24
CA THR A 236 -6.49 -11.40 -15.39
C THR A 236 -5.74 -11.31 -16.71
N GLY A 237 -6.31 -11.95 -17.74
CA GLY A 237 -5.86 -11.84 -19.12
C GLY A 237 -4.70 -12.77 -19.51
N SER A 238 -4.29 -12.63 -20.77
CA SER A 238 -3.09 -13.26 -21.32
C SER A 238 -2.08 -12.15 -21.61
N TYR A 239 -0.86 -12.31 -21.14
CA TYR A 239 0.18 -11.29 -21.26
C TYR A 239 1.57 -11.92 -21.32
N ARG A 240 2.53 -11.15 -21.79
CA ARG A 240 3.96 -11.41 -21.60
C ARG A 240 4.58 -10.25 -20.85
N VAL A 241 5.74 -10.48 -20.24
CA VAL A 241 6.49 -9.41 -19.61
C VAL A 241 7.20 -8.56 -20.67
N GLN A 242 7.25 -7.27 -20.47
CA GLN A 242 8.10 -6.33 -21.20
C GLN A 242 8.96 -5.59 -20.18
N ILE A 243 10.27 -5.55 -20.41
CA ILE A 243 11.20 -4.82 -19.55
C ILE A 243 11.97 -3.77 -20.34
N GLN A 244 12.16 -2.60 -19.74
CA GLN A 244 13.10 -1.59 -20.22
C GLN A 244 14.45 -1.84 -19.54
N CYS A 245 15.47 -2.10 -20.36
CA CYS A 245 16.84 -2.34 -19.95
C CYS A 245 17.70 -1.13 -20.28
N ARG A 246 18.58 -0.74 -19.36
CA ARG A 246 19.57 0.31 -19.56
C ARG A 246 20.98 -0.26 -19.47
N ASN A 247 21.81 0.06 -20.44
CA ASN A 247 23.22 -0.30 -20.40
C ASN A 247 23.95 0.50 -19.33
N LEU A 248 24.67 -0.19 -18.44
CA LEU A 248 25.34 0.45 -17.32
C LEU A 248 26.57 1.27 -17.72
N GLN A 249 27.17 0.99 -18.89
CA GLN A 249 28.35 1.70 -19.38
C GLN A 249 27.97 2.87 -20.29
N THR A 250 27.06 2.65 -21.22
CA THR A 250 26.71 3.63 -22.26
C THR A 250 25.47 4.45 -21.93
N GLY A 251 24.65 4.00 -20.98
CA GLY A 251 23.38 4.64 -20.63
C GLY A 251 22.25 4.42 -21.64
N VAL A 252 22.50 3.72 -22.75
CA VAL A 252 21.51 3.44 -23.80
C VAL A 252 20.41 2.53 -23.27
N THR A 253 19.15 2.84 -23.58
CA THR A 253 18.00 2.03 -23.22
C THR A 253 17.47 1.21 -24.39
N TYR A 254 16.94 0.03 -24.10
CA TYR A 254 16.25 -0.85 -25.05
C TYR A 254 15.15 -1.64 -24.34
N VAL A 255 14.28 -2.28 -25.12
CA VAL A 255 13.15 -3.06 -24.59
C VAL A 255 13.35 -4.54 -24.90
N VAL A 256 13.10 -5.40 -23.93
CA VAL A 256 13.08 -6.85 -24.06
C VAL A 256 11.69 -7.38 -23.76
N TYR A 257 11.18 -8.25 -24.62
CA TYR A 257 9.93 -8.97 -24.38
C TYR A 257 10.22 -10.39 -23.88
N GLY A 258 9.35 -10.89 -23.01
CA GLY A 258 9.31 -12.31 -22.67
C GLY A 258 9.00 -13.15 -23.90
N ALA A 259 9.63 -14.33 -23.98
CA ALA A 259 9.49 -15.23 -25.12
C ALA A 259 8.07 -15.81 -25.27
N TYR A 260 7.34 -15.93 -24.14
CA TYR A 260 6.04 -16.59 -24.09
C TYR A 260 4.99 -15.68 -23.47
N THR A 261 3.77 -15.83 -23.98
CA THR A 261 2.56 -15.29 -23.35
C THR A 261 2.09 -16.31 -22.32
N VAL A 262 1.70 -15.83 -21.14
CA VAL A 262 1.15 -16.63 -20.05
C VAL A 262 -0.28 -16.18 -19.76
N SER A 263 -1.11 -17.10 -19.28
CA SER A 263 -2.44 -16.76 -18.77
C SER A 263 -2.36 -16.45 -17.29
N ALA A 264 -3.02 -15.37 -16.85
CA ALA A 264 -3.17 -15.05 -15.44
C ALA A 264 -3.75 -16.25 -14.65
N PRO A 265 -3.32 -16.47 -13.40
CA PRO A 265 -2.39 -15.65 -12.64
C PRO A 265 -0.93 -16.13 -12.75
N ASN A 266 -0.49 -16.73 -13.87
CA ASN A 266 0.88 -17.25 -13.97
C ASN A 266 1.93 -16.13 -14.12
N ILE A 267 3.13 -16.33 -13.58
CA ILE A 267 4.20 -15.32 -13.65
C ILE A 267 4.83 -15.31 -15.05
N ALA A 268 5.02 -14.11 -15.62
CA ALA A 268 5.87 -13.89 -16.79
C ALA A 268 7.19 -13.26 -16.37
N THR A 269 8.31 -13.81 -16.87
CA THR A 269 9.66 -13.37 -16.49
C THR A 269 10.54 -13.23 -17.73
N THR A 270 11.42 -12.23 -17.73
CA THR A 270 12.48 -12.05 -18.74
C THR A 270 13.68 -11.33 -18.14
N THR A 271 14.81 -11.35 -18.83
CA THR A 271 16.09 -10.83 -18.33
C THR A 271 16.74 -9.91 -19.37
N CYS A 272 17.35 -8.82 -18.91
CA CYS A 272 18.20 -7.98 -19.72
C CYS A 272 19.46 -8.75 -20.17
N TYR A 273 20.09 -8.31 -21.26
CA TYR A 273 21.39 -8.84 -21.64
C TYR A 273 22.47 -8.46 -20.61
N SER A 274 23.57 -9.21 -20.59
CA SER A 274 24.74 -8.96 -19.72
C SER A 274 25.18 -7.48 -19.75
N GLY A 275 25.55 -6.91 -18.60
CA GLY A 275 25.97 -5.52 -18.48
C GLY A 275 24.85 -4.47 -18.51
N ASN A 276 23.58 -4.88 -18.42
CA ASN A 276 22.42 -3.97 -18.43
C ASN A 276 21.52 -4.18 -17.20
N VAL A 277 20.85 -3.12 -16.75
CA VAL A 277 19.94 -3.14 -15.61
C VAL A 277 18.49 -2.93 -16.08
N ALA A 278 17.54 -3.68 -15.51
CA ALA A 278 16.12 -3.46 -15.68
C ALA A 278 15.70 -2.22 -14.87
N GLU A 279 14.97 -1.30 -15.52
CA GLU A 279 14.47 -0.07 -14.89
C GLU A 279 12.94 -0.06 -14.79
N VAL A 280 12.26 -0.67 -15.77
CA VAL A 280 10.80 -0.70 -15.85
C VAL A 280 10.36 -2.11 -16.25
N VAL A 281 9.29 -2.59 -15.62
CA VAL A 281 8.66 -3.88 -15.91
C VAL A 281 7.17 -3.65 -16.07
N VAL A 282 6.62 -4.04 -17.22
CA VAL A 282 5.19 -3.90 -17.54
C VAL A 282 4.66 -5.17 -18.20
N ALA A 283 3.34 -5.34 -18.15
CA ALA A 283 2.66 -6.39 -18.91
C ALA A 283 2.37 -5.86 -20.32
N ALA A 284 2.72 -6.66 -21.31
CA ALA A 284 2.33 -6.45 -22.69
C ALA A 284 1.29 -7.53 -23.07
N PRO A 285 0.17 -7.14 -23.72
CA PRO A 285 -0.78 -8.11 -24.24
C PRO A 285 -0.18 -9.00 -25.34
#